data_AF-A0A9E2H5V7-F1
#
_entry.id   AF-A0A9E2H5V7-F1
#
_cell.length_a   1.000
_cell.length_b   1.000
_cell.length_c   1.000
_cell.angle_alpha   90.00
_cell.angle_beta   90.00
_cell.angle_gamma   90.00
#
_symmetry.space_group_name_H-M   'P 1'
#
loop_
_entity.id
_entity.type
_entity.pdbx_description
1 polymer ?
#
loop_
_entity_poly.entity_id
_entity_poly.type
_entity_poly.pdbx_seq_one_letter_code
_entity_poly.pdbx_strand_id
1 'polypeptide(L)'
;MENKPEISLNDLTPDPRLVFKGTEKPLPSDVMIRKNRPTPKKRPSPIANILIIFTITLLGVFAIKNIVTVNQLADEVNQLRNRYSNIVNANELLHAEINKKASSERITSIAYKEIGMIRPKEQPIWFEIDEHTQYNNNKKTNDK
;
A
#
# COMPACT_ATOMS: atom_id res chain seq x y z
N MET A 1 -13.81 -18.20 80.32
CA MET A 1 -14.42 -18.86 79.14
C MET A 1 -15.84 -18.36 79.07
N GLU A 2 -16.10 -17.38 78.22
CA GLU A 2 -17.40 -16.71 78.12
C GLU A 2 -17.85 -16.81 76.66
N ASN A 3 -18.94 -17.56 76.46
CA ASN A 3 -19.51 -17.87 75.16
C ASN A 3 -20.17 -16.62 74.57
N LYS A 4 -19.70 -16.18 73.41
CA LYS A 4 -20.29 -15.08 72.65
C LYS A 4 -21.44 -15.65 71.82
N PRO A 5 -22.70 -15.19 71.98
CA PRO A 5 -23.80 -15.66 71.15
C PRO A 5 -23.64 -15.16 69.71
N GLU A 6 -23.66 -16.09 68.76
CA GLU A 6 -23.81 -15.79 67.34
C GLU A 6 -25.22 -15.25 67.10
N ILE A 7 -25.31 -13.98 66.72
CA ILE A 7 -26.57 -13.33 66.34
C ILE A 7 -26.87 -13.76 64.89
N SER A 8 -27.93 -14.53 64.73
CA SER A 8 -28.40 -15.01 63.42
C SER A 8 -28.92 -13.85 62.57
N LEU A 9 -28.49 -13.77 61.31
CA LEU A 9 -28.80 -12.66 60.39
C LEU A 9 -30.29 -12.53 60.00
N ASN A 10 -31.16 -13.42 60.50
CA ASN A 10 -32.57 -13.50 60.17
C ASN A 10 -33.48 -12.65 61.07
N ASP A 11 -32.97 -12.05 62.15
CA ASP A 11 -33.74 -11.13 63.02
C ASP A 11 -33.76 -9.67 62.52
N LEU A 12 -33.25 -9.40 61.32
CA LEU A 12 -33.22 -8.06 60.71
C LEU A 12 -34.48 -7.71 59.93
N THR A 13 -35.65 -8.24 60.31
CA THR A 13 -36.92 -7.67 59.84
C THR A 13 -37.20 -6.39 60.62
N PRO A 14 -37.30 -5.22 59.96
CA PRO A 14 -37.57 -3.97 60.66
C PRO A 14 -38.97 -4.04 61.28
N ASP A 15 -39.04 -4.07 62.60
CA ASP A 15 -40.28 -3.98 63.34
C ASP A 15 -40.94 -2.61 63.01
N PRO A 16 -42.13 -2.58 62.37
CA PRO A 16 -42.72 -1.34 61.87
C PRO A 16 -43.21 -0.40 62.99
N ARG A 17 -42.99 -0.74 64.26
CA ARG A 17 -43.43 0.04 65.43
C ARG A 17 -42.31 0.81 66.13
N LEU A 18 -41.06 0.62 65.75
CA LEU A 18 -39.93 1.33 66.36
C LEU A 18 -39.64 2.62 65.58
N VAL A 19 -40.26 3.72 66.01
CA VAL A 19 -39.92 5.07 65.53
C VAL A 19 -38.71 5.59 66.31
N PHE A 20 -37.54 5.59 65.67
CA PHE A 20 -36.34 6.22 66.21
C PHE A 20 -36.55 7.74 66.29
N LYS A 21 -36.82 8.27 67.49
CA LYS A 21 -36.83 9.71 67.76
C LYS A 21 -35.40 10.23 67.91
N GLY A 22 -34.62 10.13 66.84
CA GLY A 22 -33.37 10.87 66.73
C GLY A 22 -33.68 12.36 66.66
N THR A 23 -32.89 13.18 67.32
CA THR A 23 -32.95 14.65 67.22
C THR A 23 -32.54 15.06 65.80
N GLU A 24 -33.47 15.00 64.86
CA GLU A 24 -33.31 15.60 63.54
C GLU A 24 -33.21 17.11 63.75
N LYS A 25 -31.99 17.65 63.58
CA LYS A 25 -31.83 19.08 63.32
C LYS A 25 -32.75 19.40 62.14
N PRO A 26 -33.62 20.43 62.21
CA PRO A 26 -34.48 20.76 61.08
C PRO A 26 -33.58 21.06 59.88
N LEU A 27 -33.62 20.18 58.89
CA LEU A 27 -33.02 20.45 57.59
C LEU A 27 -33.71 21.72 57.04
N PRO A 28 -32.95 22.65 56.43
CA PRO A 28 -33.53 23.84 55.84
C PRO A 28 -34.63 23.39 54.88
N SER A 29 -35.84 23.91 55.11
CA SER A 29 -37.09 23.58 54.42
C SER A 29 -37.10 23.98 52.93
N ASP A 30 -35.94 24.18 52.32
CA ASP A 30 -35.77 24.72 50.98
C ASP A 30 -35.05 23.75 50.02
N VAL A 31 -34.89 22.47 50.41
CA VAL A 31 -34.50 21.44 49.45
C VAL A 31 -35.75 20.99 48.69
N MET A 32 -36.14 21.79 47.70
CA MET A 32 -37.15 21.38 46.72
C MET A 32 -36.66 20.13 45.98
N ILE A 33 -37.30 18.99 46.26
CA ILE A 33 -37.17 17.78 45.46
C ILE A 33 -37.64 18.12 44.04
N ARG A 34 -36.69 18.34 43.12
CA ARG A 34 -36.99 18.66 41.72
C ARG A 34 -37.69 17.46 41.08
N LYS A 35 -39.01 17.58 40.95
CA LYS A 35 -39.86 16.68 40.17
C LYS A 35 -39.29 16.55 38.75
N ASN A 36 -39.01 15.33 38.30
CA ASN A 36 -38.61 15.03 36.92
C ASN A 36 -39.63 15.63 35.94
N ARG A 37 -39.34 16.82 35.40
CA ARG A 37 -40.14 17.39 34.32
C ARG A 37 -39.92 16.50 33.09
N PRO A 38 -40.97 15.96 32.47
CA PRO A 38 -40.83 15.24 31.22
C PRO A 38 -40.21 16.19 30.20
N THR A 39 -39.07 15.82 29.64
CA THR A 39 -38.42 16.61 28.60
C THR A 39 -39.36 16.67 27.39
N PRO A 40 -39.66 17.86 26.84
CA PRO A 40 -40.52 17.95 25.68
C PRO A 40 -39.81 17.25 24.51
N LYS A 41 -40.46 16.22 23.96
CA LYS A 41 -39.99 15.55 22.73
C LYS A 41 -39.93 16.60 21.62
N LYS A 42 -38.72 17.00 21.22
CA LYS A 42 -38.52 17.94 20.12
C LYS A 42 -39.00 17.27 18.83
N ARG A 43 -39.93 17.92 18.11
CA ARG A 43 -40.37 17.46 16.79
C ARG A 43 -39.21 17.64 15.80
N PRO A 44 -38.96 16.68 14.89
CA PRO A 44 -37.92 16.85 13.88
C PRO A 44 -38.26 18.08 13.03
N SER A 45 -37.29 19.00 12.92
CA SER A 45 -37.44 20.17 12.07
C SER A 45 -37.41 19.73 10.60
N PRO A 46 -38.29 20.28 9.73
CA PRO A 46 -38.26 19.98 8.30
C PRO A 46 -36.90 20.32 7.66
N ILE A 47 -36.19 21.33 8.18
CA ILE A 47 -34.85 21.71 7.73
C ILE A 47 -33.83 20.59 8.03
N ALA A 48 -33.96 19.89 9.16
CA ALA A 48 -33.07 18.78 9.51
C ALA A 48 -33.24 17.62 8.52
N ASN A 49 -34.48 17.33 8.10
CA ASN A 49 -34.74 16.31 7.09
C ASN A 49 -34.13 16.69 5.74
N ILE A 50 -34.25 17.96 5.31
CA ILE A 50 -33.64 18.44 4.06
C ILE A 50 -32.11 18.32 4.13
N LEU A 51 -31.50 18.68 5.26
CA LEU A 51 -30.06 18.54 5.44
C LEU A 51 -29.60 17.09 5.38
N ILE A 52 -30.34 16.16 5.99
CA ILE A 52 -30.02 14.72 5.94
C ILE A 52 -30.09 14.20 4.50
N ILE A 53 -31.14 14.56 3.75
CA ILE A 53 -31.27 14.15 2.35
C ILE A 53 -30.11 14.73 1.52
N PHE A 54 -29.77 16.00 1.75
CA PHE A 54 -28.67 16.65 1.06
C PHE A 54 -27.32 15.98 1.37
N THR A 55 -27.03 15.66 2.63
CA THR A 55 -25.78 14.99 3.00
C THR A 55 -25.69 13.58 2.44
N ILE A 56 -26.77 12.81 2.46
CA ILE A 56 -26.82 11.47 1.85
C ILE A 56 -26.51 11.56 0.35
N THR A 57 -27.13 12.52 -0.34
CA THR A 57 -26.92 12.73 -1.78
C THR A 57 -25.45 13.11 -2.06
N LEU A 58 -24.88 14.01 -1.26
CA LEU A 58 -23.49 14.42 -1.39
C LEU A 58 -22.51 13.25 -1.18
N LEU A 59 -22.77 12.43 -0.15
CA LEU A 59 -22.00 11.21 0.12
C LEU A 59 -22.07 10.24 -1.06
N GLY A 60 -23.27 10.07 -1.65
CA GLY A 60 -23.46 9.20 -2.81
C GLY A 60 -22.60 9.63 -4.00
N VAL A 61 -22.63 10.93 -4.34
CA VAL A 61 -21.79 11.47 -5.43
C VAL A 61 -20.30 11.29 -5.14
N PHE A 62 -19.88 11.55 -3.90
CA PHE A 62 -18.48 11.37 -3.48
C PHE A 62 -18.02 9.91 -3.58
N ALA A 63 -18.87 8.97 -3.18
CA ALA A 63 -18.60 7.54 -3.29
C ALA A 63 -18.45 7.10 -4.76
N ILE A 64 -19.35 7.53 -5.64
CA ILE A 64 -19.28 7.23 -7.08
C ILE A 64 -17.98 7.79 -7.67
N LYS A 65 -17.63 9.04 -7.34
CA LYS A 65 -16.38 9.66 -7.81
C LYS A 65 -15.16 8.82 -7.40
N ASN A 66 -15.12 8.35 -6.15
CA ASN A 66 -14.02 7.54 -5.66
C ASN A 66 -13.93 6.20 -6.41
N ILE A 67 -15.06 5.52 -6.61
CA ILE A 67 -15.11 4.26 -7.38
C ILE A 67 -14.61 4.46 -8.81
N VAL A 68 -15.05 5.54 -9.49
CA VAL A 68 -14.59 5.85 -10.85
C VAL A 68 -13.09 6.11 -10.88
N THR A 69 -12.55 6.88 -9.92
CA THR A 69 -11.11 7.15 -9.87
C THR A 69 -10.29 5.90 -9.59
N VAL A 70 -10.76 5.00 -8.73
CA VAL A 70 -10.08 3.73 -8.44
C VAL A 70 -10.08 2.82 -9.67
N ASN A 71 -11.20 2.74 -10.39
CA ASN A 71 -11.30 1.95 -11.62
C ASN A 71 -10.36 2.49 -12.70
N GLN A 72 -10.31 3.81 -12.90
CA GLN A 72 -9.38 4.44 -13.84
C GLN A 72 -7.93 4.13 -13.48
N LEU A 73 -7.57 4.23 -12.20
CA LEU A 73 -6.22 3.89 -11.75
C LEU A 73 -5.89 2.41 -11.95
N ALA A 74 -6.85 1.51 -11.72
CA ALA A 74 -6.67 0.09 -11.98
C ALA A 74 -6.45 -0.20 -13.48
N ASP A 75 -7.18 0.48 -14.35
CA ASP A 75 -7.00 0.38 -15.80
C ASP A 75 -5.62 0.90 -16.23
N GLU A 76 -5.17 2.03 -15.69
CA GLU A 76 -3.83 2.57 -15.96
C GLU A 76 -2.72 1.62 -15.50
N VAL A 77 -2.85 1.02 -14.32
CA VAL A 77 -1.88 0.03 -13.80
C VAL A 77 -1.86 -1.21 -14.68
N ASN A 78 -3.02 -1.71 -15.11
CA ASN A 78 -3.11 -2.86 -16.02
C ASN A 78 -2.47 -2.55 -17.39
N GLN A 79 -2.74 -1.37 -17.95
CA GLN A 79 -2.10 -0.93 -19.19
C GLN A 79 -0.58 -0.85 -19.04
N LEU A 80 -0.09 -0.28 -17.93
CA LEU A 80 1.34 -0.16 -17.66
C LEU A 80 1.99 -1.53 -17.51
N ARG A 81 1.34 -2.45 -16.79
CA ARG A 81 1.79 -3.84 -16.64
C ARG A 81 1.87 -4.57 -17.98
N ASN A 82 0.88 -4.38 -18.85
CA ASN A 82 0.88 -4.96 -20.19
C ASN A 82 2.03 -4.40 -21.05
N ARG A 83 2.25 -3.08 -21.00
CA ARG A 83 3.39 -2.45 -21.69
C ARG A 83 4.73 -2.98 -21.19
N TYR A 84 4.89 -3.11 -19.88
CA TYR A 84 6.09 -3.67 -19.28
C TYR A 84 6.32 -5.12 -19.75
N SER A 85 5.29 -5.97 -19.71
CA SER A 85 5.38 -7.35 -20.19
C SER A 85 5.78 -7.42 -21.66
N ASN A 86 5.24 -6.52 -22.50
CA ASN A 86 5.59 -6.48 -23.92
C ASN A 86 7.06 -6.10 -24.13
N ILE A 87 7.59 -5.14 -23.36
CA ILE A 87 9.00 -4.74 -23.43
C ILE A 87 9.92 -5.88 -22.99
N VAL A 88 9.56 -6.59 -21.91
CA VAL A 88 10.34 -7.75 -21.44
C VAL A 88 10.37 -8.84 -22.51
N ASN A 89 9.21 -9.20 -23.08
CA ASN A 89 9.13 -10.19 -24.14
C ASN A 89 9.93 -9.76 -25.38
N ALA A 90 9.89 -8.49 -25.77
CA ALA A 90 10.69 -7.96 -26.87
C ALA A 90 12.20 -8.06 -26.60
N ASN A 91 12.63 -7.75 -25.37
CA ASN A 91 14.03 -7.91 -24.98
C ASN A 91 14.47 -9.38 -25.01
N GLU A 92 13.64 -10.31 -24.52
CA GLU A 92 13.95 -11.74 -24.60
C GLU A 92 14.08 -12.21 -26.06
N LEU A 93 13.20 -11.76 -26.95
CA LEU A 93 13.29 -12.05 -28.38
C LEU A 93 14.58 -11.48 -29.00
N LEU A 94 14.94 -10.24 -28.65
CA LEU A 94 16.19 -9.62 -29.11
C LEU A 94 17.41 -10.37 -28.60
N HIS A 95 17.42 -10.79 -27.34
CA HIS A 95 18.49 -11.63 -26.79
C HIS A 95 18.59 -12.97 -27.53
N ALA A 96 17.46 -13.61 -27.83
CA ALA A 96 17.45 -14.83 -28.62
C ALA A 96 17.99 -14.59 -30.05
N GLU A 97 17.64 -13.47 -30.68
CA GLU A 97 18.14 -13.13 -32.01
C GLU A 97 19.63 -12.80 -32.00
N ILE A 98 20.11 -12.06 -31.00
CA ILE A 98 21.53 -11.80 -30.78
C ILE A 98 22.26 -13.12 -30.60
N ASN A 99 21.78 -14.01 -29.75
CA ASN A 99 22.41 -15.32 -29.53
C ASN A 99 22.43 -16.16 -30.81
N LYS A 100 21.36 -16.11 -31.61
CA LYS A 100 21.31 -16.78 -32.92
C LYS A 100 22.28 -16.18 -33.93
N LYS A 101 22.45 -14.85 -33.93
CA LYS A 101 23.38 -14.14 -34.84
C LYS A 101 24.84 -14.26 -34.41
N ALA A 102 25.09 -14.21 -33.10
CA ALA A 102 26.40 -14.32 -32.46
C ALA A 102 26.83 -15.77 -32.25
N SER A 103 25.97 -16.75 -32.59
CA SER A 103 26.35 -18.15 -32.53
C SER A 103 27.63 -18.34 -33.33
N SER A 104 28.67 -18.84 -32.66
CA SER A 104 29.98 -19.00 -33.27
C SER A 104 29.90 -19.88 -34.50
N GLU A 105 28.95 -20.82 -34.52
CA GLU A 105 28.68 -21.73 -35.62
C GLU A 105 28.28 -20.99 -36.90
N ARG A 106 27.40 -19.98 -36.79
CA ARG A 106 27.02 -19.14 -37.93
C ARG A 106 28.19 -18.29 -38.41
N ILE A 107 28.91 -17.66 -37.48
CA ILE A 107 30.11 -16.86 -37.79
C ILE A 107 31.15 -17.73 -38.51
N THR A 108 31.43 -18.93 -38.01
CA THR A 108 32.33 -19.87 -38.67
C THR A 108 31.81 -20.27 -40.04
N SER A 109 30.51 -20.54 -40.19
CA SER A 109 29.96 -20.93 -41.50
C SER A 109 30.14 -19.82 -42.54
N ILE A 110 29.92 -18.56 -42.17
CA ILE A 110 30.09 -17.41 -43.07
C ILE A 110 31.59 -17.23 -43.38
N ALA A 111 32.44 -17.26 -42.34
CA ALA A 111 33.88 -17.13 -42.49
C ALA A 111 34.45 -18.19 -43.46
N TYR A 112 34.10 -19.47 -43.29
CA TYR A 112 34.60 -20.54 -44.17
C TYR A 112 33.94 -20.55 -45.56
N LYS A 113 32.61 -20.38 -45.65
CA LYS A 113 31.87 -20.60 -46.90
C LYS A 113 31.78 -19.37 -47.79
N GLU A 114 31.60 -18.18 -47.21
CA GLU A 114 31.38 -16.95 -47.98
C GLU A 114 32.67 -16.16 -48.15
N ILE A 115 33.47 -16.06 -47.09
CA ILE A 115 34.68 -15.22 -47.07
C ILE A 115 35.93 -16.04 -47.41
N GLY A 116 35.83 -17.38 -47.42
CA GLY A 116 36.97 -18.27 -47.72
C GLY A 116 38.08 -18.21 -46.67
N MET A 117 37.78 -17.76 -45.45
CA MET A 117 38.75 -17.77 -44.35
C MET A 117 39.10 -19.22 -44.00
N ILE A 118 40.39 -19.49 -43.83
CA ILE A 118 40.90 -20.79 -43.44
C ILE A 118 41.40 -20.67 -42.01
N ARG A 119 41.06 -21.64 -41.15
CA ARG A 119 41.54 -21.62 -39.77
C ARG A 119 43.05 -21.87 -39.78
N PRO A 120 43.88 -20.93 -39.30
CA PRO A 120 45.30 -21.20 -39.15
C PRO A 120 45.47 -22.35 -38.15
N LYS A 121 46.32 -23.32 -38.51
CA LYS A 121 46.64 -24.47 -37.64
C LYS A 121 47.59 -24.08 -36.50
N GLU A 122 48.28 -22.96 -36.65
CA GLU A 122 49.27 -22.47 -35.70
C GLU A 122 48.71 -21.26 -34.95
N GLN A 123 49.00 -21.17 -33.65
CA GLN A 123 48.64 -20.00 -32.86
C GLN A 123 49.46 -18.79 -33.30
N PRO A 124 48.85 -17.60 -33.43
CA PRO A 124 49.58 -16.40 -33.80
C PRO A 124 50.62 -16.07 -32.73
N ILE A 125 51.83 -15.79 -33.19
CA ILE A 125 52.93 -15.36 -32.33
C ILE A 125 52.72 -13.87 -32.05
N TRP A 126 52.65 -13.49 -30.78
CA TRP A 126 52.63 -12.09 -30.37
C TRP A 126 53.99 -11.48 -30.72
N PHE A 127 53.99 -10.37 -31.46
CA PHE A 127 55.20 -9.59 -31.72
C PHE A 127 55.05 -8.21 -31.09
N GLU A 128 56.12 -7.71 -30.49
CA GLU A 128 56.21 -6.35 -30.00
C GLU A 128 56.48 -5.42 -31.19
N ILE A 129 55.72 -4.32 -31.28
CA ILE A 129 55.92 -3.32 -32.32
C ILE A 129 56.92 -2.30 -31.78
N ASP A 130 58.13 -2.27 -32.34
CA ASP A 130 59.11 -1.23 -32.05
C ASP A 130 58.57 0.15 -32.51
N GLU A 131 58.50 1.12 -31.60
CA GLU A 131 57.99 2.48 -31.84
C GLU A 131 58.68 3.19 -33.01
N HIS A 132 59.95 2.87 -33.27
CA HIS A 132 60.74 3.49 -34.34
C HIS A 132 60.28 3.11 -35.76
N THR A 133 59.57 2.00 -35.94
CA THR A 133 59.08 1.57 -37.26
C THR A 133 57.74 2.23 -37.64
N GLN A 134 56.94 2.69 -36.66
CA GLN A 134 55.65 3.33 -36.93
C GLN A 134 55.79 4.73 -37.55
N TYR A 135 56.88 5.44 -37.24
CA TYR A 135 57.09 6.82 -37.69
C TYR A 135 57.35 6.93 -39.21
N ASN A 136 57.98 5.92 -39.82
CA ASN A 136 58.34 5.93 -41.24
C ASN A 136 57.17 5.56 -42.17
N ASN A 137 56.20 4.77 -41.70
CA ASN A 137 55.07 4.34 -42.53
C ASN A 137 54.01 5.45 -42.66
N ASN A 138 53.80 6.26 -41.62
CA ASN A 138 52.87 7.39 -41.67
C ASN A 138 53.38 8.57 -42.51
N LYS A 139 54.70 8.69 -42.72
CA LYS A 139 55.27 9.75 -43.57
C LYS A 139 55.12 9.48 -45.07
N LYS A 140 55.16 8.21 -45.50
CA LYS A 140 54.99 7.82 -46.92
C LYS A 140 53.56 7.94 -47.44
N THR A 141 52.56 7.96 -46.55
CA THR A 141 51.14 8.10 -46.94
C THR A 141 50.67 9.55 -47.08
N ASN A 142 51.43 10.53 -46.61
CA ASN A 142 51.08 11.95 -46.68
C ASN A 142 51.78 12.73 -47.81
N ASP A 143 52.67 12.09 -48.57
CA ASP A 143 53.40 12.70 -49.70
C ASP A 143 52.83 12.26 -51.08
N LYS A 144 51.55 11.88 -51.17
CA LYS A 144 50.85 11.59 -52.43
C LYS A 144 49.52 12.33 -52.55
#